data_AF-A0A151QL78-F1
#
_entry.id   AF-A0A151QL78-F1
#
_cell.length_a   1.000
_cell.length_b   1.000
_cell.length_c   1.000
_cell.angle_alpha   90.00
_cell.angle_beta   90.00
_cell.angle_gamma   90.00
#
_symmetry.space_group_name_H-M   'P 1'
#
loop_
_entity.id
_entity.type
_entity.pdbx_description
1 polymer ?
#
loop_
_entity_poly.entity_id
_entity_poly.type
_entity_poly.pdbx_seq_one_letter_code
_entity_poly.pdbx_strand_id
1 'polypeptide(L)'
;SIDEFFRISQCISAKEMWDTLQVTHEGTSDVKRSRKHTLVREYELFRMQNGESISDFQKRFTHLINHLVDLGRKFEKEELNLKVL
;
A
#
# COMPACT_ATOMS: atom_id res chain seq x y z
N SER A 1 -19.05 -13.66 4.83
CA SER A 1 -18.87 -15.10 5.10
C SER A 1 -19.47 -15.45 6.46
N ILE A 2 -19.84 -16.72 6.70
CA ILE A 2 -20.19 -17.25 8.04
C ILE A 2 -19.06 -16.96 9.04
N ASP A 3 -17.80 -17.00 8.60
CA ASP A 3 -16.63 -16.66 9.44
C ASP A 3 -16.60 -15.20 9.90
N GLU A 4 -17.07 -14.27 9.06
CA GLU A 4 -17.17 -12.86 9.44
C GLU A 4 -18.30 -12.66 10.46
N PHE A 5 -19.43 -13.35 10.28
CA PHE A 5 -20.53 -13.32 11.22
C PHE A 5 -20.08 -13.81 12.61
N PHE A 6 -19.33 -14.91 12.70
CA PHE A 6 -18.79 -15.40 13.97
C PHE A 6 -17.74 -14.47 14.59
N ARG A 7 -16.99 -13.71 13.79
CA ARG A 7 -16.03 -12.72 14.29
C ARG A 7 -16.70 -11.50 14.91
N ILE A 8 -17.80 -11.02 14.32
CA ILE A 8 -18.49 -9.82 14.78
C ILE A 8 -19.65 -10.11 15.74
N SER A 9 -20.09 -11.37 15.86
CA SER A 9 -21.21 -11.75 16.74
C SER A 9 -20.91 -11.63 18.23
N GLN A 10 -19.62 -11.57 18.61
CA GLN A 10 -19.20 -11.33 19.99
C GLN A 10 -19.01 -9.84 20.32
N CYS A 11 -19.04 -8.96 19.32
CA CYS A 11 -18.91 -7.52 19.55
C CYS A 11 -20.18 -6.96 20.19
N ILE A 12 -20.00 -6.09 21.18
CA ILE A 12 -21.10 -5.59 22.02
C ILE A 12 -21.71 -4.32 21.42
N SER A 13 -20.97 -3.62 20.56
CA SER A 13 -21.39 -2.38 19.91
C SER A 13 -21.17 -2.39 18.41
N ALA A 14 -21.99 -1.61 17.69
CA ALA A 14 -21.83 -1.38 16.25
C ALA A 14 -20.44 -0.81 15.91
N LYS A 15 -19.84 -0.03 16.82
CA LYS A 15 -18.49 0.52 16.65
C LYS A 15 -17.43 -0.57 16.66
N GLU A 16 -17.54 -1.51 17.59
CA GLU A 16 -16.62 -2.65 17.72
C GLU A 16 -16.75 -3.64 16.56
N MET A 17 -17.97 -3.88 16.08
CA MET A 17 -18.21 -4.65 14.85
C MET A 17 -17.54 -3.97 13.65
N TRP A 18 -17.74 -2.66 13.49
CA TRP A 18 -17.12 -1.88 12.41
C TRP A 18 -15.59 -1.91 12.49
N ASP A 19 -15.01 -1.67 13.66
CA ASP A 19 -13.56 -1.67 13.84
C ASP A 19 -12.97 -3.07 13.56
N THR A 20 -13.66 -4.14 13.96
CA THR A 20 -13.27 -5.53 13.66
C THR A 20 -13.29 -5.82 12.16
N LEU A 21 -14.34 -5.38 11.45
CA LEU A 21 -14.44 -5.52 10.00
C LEU A 21 -13.36 -4.71 9.28
N GLN A 22 -13.14 -3.46 9.71
CA GLN A 22 -12.13 -2.58 9.15
C GLN A 22 -10.73 -3.16 9.32
N VAL A 23 -10.39 -3.68 10.51
CA VAL A 23 -9.10 -4.35 10.75
C VAL A 23 -8.96 -5.63 9.94
N THR A 24 -10.03 -6.41 9.82
CA THR A 24 -10.03 -7.69 9.11
C THR A 24 -9.81 -7.52 7.60
N HIS A 25 -10.46 -6.53 6.99
CA HIS A 25 -10.44 -6.35 5.53
C HIS A 25 -9.42 -5.33 5.06
N GLU A 26 -9.21 -4.26 5.82
CA GLU A 26 -8.31 -3.18 5.43
C GLU A 26 -6.98 -3.19 6.22
N GLY A 27 -6.87 -4.02 7.26
CA GLY A 27 -5.75 -4.01 8.21
C GLY A 27 -5.88 -2.89 9.26
N THR A 28 -5.07 -2.96 10.32
CA THR A 28 -5.00 -1.88 11.32
C THR A 28 -4.36 -0.62 10.72
N SER A 29 -4.63 0.53 11.33
CA SER A 29 -3.95 1.80 10.99
C SER A 29 -2.42 1.67 11.04
N ASP A 30 -1.90 0.84 11.94
CA ASP A 30 -0.46 0.58 12.09
C ASP A 30 0.09 -0.28 10.95
N VAL A 31 -0.66 -1.28 10.48
CA VAL A 31 -0.29 -2.06 9.28
C VAL A 31 -0.28 -1.16 8.05
N LYS A 32 -1.29 -0.30 7.87
CA LYS A 32 -1.32 0.68 6.77
C LYS A 32 -0.14 1.65 6.84
N ARG A 33 0.19 2.15 8.03
CA ARG A 33 1.34 3.05 8.27
C ARG A 33 2.67 2.36 7.97
N SER A 34 2.85 1.13 8.47
CA SER A 34 4.05 0.32 8.24
C SER A 34 4.23 0.04 6.75
N ARG A 35 3.17 -0.38 6.05
CA ARG A 35 3.18 -0.59 4.59
C ARG A 35 3.58 0.68 3.84
N LYS A 36 3.04 1.84 4.23
CA LYS A 36 3.43 3.13 3.65
C LYS A 36 4.92 3.43 3.88
N HIS A 37 5.43 3.22 5.08
CA HIS A 37 6.84 3.45 5.39
C HIS A 37 7.77 2.55 4.57
N THR A 38 7.42 1.26 4.44
CA THR A 38 8.17 0.31 3.60
C THR A 38 8.19 0.74 2.14
N LEU A 39 7.04 1.09 1.57
CA LEU A 39 6.95 1.52 0.17
C LEU A 39 7.68 2.84 -0.11
N VAL A 40 7.66 3.78 0.84
CA VAL A 40 8.45 5.02 0.72
C VAL A 40 9.94 4.70 0.72
N ARG A 41 10.40 3.80 1.58
CA ARG A 41 11.79 3.36 1.60
C ARG A 41 12.18 2.64 0.31
N GLU A 42 11.31 1.76 -0.21
CA GLU A 42 11.52 1.11 -1.52
C GLU A 42 11.61 2.13 -2.64
N TYR A 43 10.79 3.18 -2.60
CA TYR A 43 10.85 4.29 -3.54
C TYR A 43 12.16 5.09 -3.44
N GLU A 44 12.61 5.43 -2.23
CA GLU A 44 13.89 6.12 -2.02
C GLU A 44 15.09 5.32 -2.51
N LEU A 45 15.05 3.99 -2.33
CA LEU A 45 16.10 3.07 -2.78
C LEU A 45 15.89 2.58 -4.21
N PHE A 46 14.84 3.02 -4.90
CA PHE A 46 14.48 2.52 -6.21
C PHE A 46 15.53 2.90 -7.24
N ARG A 47 16.11 1.88 -7.87
CA ARG A 47 17.12 2.00 -8.91
C ARG A 47 16.98 0.85 -9.90
N MET A 48 17.51 1.07 -11.10
CA MET A 48 17.63 0.02 -12.09
C MET A 48 18.62 -1.04 -11.59
N GLN A 49 18.27 -2.30 -11.81
CA GLN A 49 19.12 -3.43 -11.45
C GLN A 49 20.06 -3.80 -12.60
N ASN A 50 21.21 -4.41 -12.28
CA ASN A 50 22.15 -4.85 -13.31
C ASN A 50 21.51 -5.95 -14.16
N GLY A 51 21.49 -5.77 -15.48
CA GLY A 51 20.89 -6.73 -16.42
C GLY A 51 19.37 -6.61 -16.55
N GLU A 52 18.75 -5.64 -15.88
CA GLU A 52 17.34 -5.35 -16.04
C GLU A 52 17.06 -4.62 -17.37
N SER A 53 15.95 -4.94 -18.03
CA SER A 53 15.52 -4.18 -19.21
C SER A 53 14.81 -2.87 -18.82
N ILE A 54 14.86 -1.86 -19.69
CA ILE A 54 14.14 -0.60 -19.46
C ILE A 54 12.63 -0.83 -19.27
N SER A 55 12.04 -1.79 -20.00
CA SER A 55 10.62 -2.13 -19.87
C SER A 55 10.29 -2.72 -18.50
N ASP A 56 11.15 -3.59 -17.98
CA ASP A 56 10.94 -4.22 -16.66
C ASP A 56 11.12 -3.20 -15.54
N PHE A 57 12.09 -2.30 -15.68
CA PHE A 57 12.25 -1.16 -14.77
C PHE A 57 11.00 -0.29 -14.74
N GLN A 58 10.47 0.10 -15.91
CA GLN A 58 9.26 0.91 -16.01
C GLN A 58 8.04 0.22 -15.42
N LYS A 59 7.89 -1.10 -15.61
CA LYS A 59 6.80 -1.88 -14.99
C LYS A 59 6.89 -1.85 -13.47
N ARG A 60 8.08 -2.13 -12.90
CA ARG A 60 8.28 -2.10 -11.45
C ARG A 60 8.06 -0.70 -10.87
N PHE A 61 8.53 0.33 -11.58
CA PHE A 61 8.35 1.71 -11.16
C PHE A 61 6.87 2.08 -11.14
N THR A 62 6.14 1.79 -12.22
CA THR A 62 4.70 2.05 -12.31
C THR A 62 3.93 1.32 -11.20
N HIS A 63 4.29 0.07 -10.93
CA HIS A 63 3.67 -0.70 -9.86
C HIS A 63 3.89 -0.05 -8.48
N LEU A 64 5.13 0.36 -8.19
CA LEU A 64 5.47 1.03 -6.93
C LEU A 64 4.74 2.36 -6.75
N ILE A 65 4.64 3.18 -7.81
CA ILE A 65 3.90 4.44 -7.78
C ILE A 65 2.42 4.20 -7.53
N ASN A 66 1.80 3.23 -8.21
CA ASN A 66 0.39 2.92 -8.01
C ASN A 66 0.09 2.53 -6.55
N HIS A 67 0.93 1.69 -5.93
CA HIS A 67 0.77 1.36 -4.51
C HIS A 67 0.91 2.56 -3.58
N LEU A 68 1.80 3.52 -3.89
CA LEU A 68 1.98 4.73 -3.10
C LEU A 68 0.82 5.72 -3.28
N VAL A 69 0.26 5.80 -4.49
CA VAL A 69 -0.96 6.58 -4.80
C VAL A 69 -2.18 6.01 -4.07
N ASP A 70 -2.36 4.69 -4.07
CA ASP A 70 -3.44 4.01 -3.34
C ASP A 70 -3.37 4.27 -1.82
N LEU A 71 -2.16 4.49 -1.28
CA LEU A 71 -1.93 4.87 0.12
C LEU A 71 -2.01 6.40 0.36
N GLY A 72 -2.49 7.16 -0.63
CA GLY A 72 -2.76 8.58 -0.55
C GLY A 72 -1.54 9.49 -0.72
N ARG A 73 -0.41 8.99 -1.24
CA ARG A 73 0.72 9.86 -1.63
C ARG A 73 0.40 10.50 -2.97
N LYS A 74 0.50 11.83 -3.06
CA LYS A 74 0.44 12.56 -4.33
C LYS A 74 1.86 12.73 -4.86
N PHE A 75 2.02 12.54 -6.15
CA PHE A 75 3.27 12.78 -6.86
C PHE A 75 3.03 13.86 -7.89
N GLU A 76 3.91 14.86 -7.93
CA GLU A 76 3.97 15.79 -9.06
C GLU A 76 4.71 15.11 -10.22
N LYS A 77 4.32 15.44 -11.45
CA LYS A 77 4.82 14.76 -12.66
C LYS A 77 6.34 14.93 -12.82
N GLU A 78 6.85 16.06 -12.36
CA GLU A 78 8.26 16.43 -12.31
C GLU A 78 9.06 15.54 -11.35
N GLU A 79 8.48 15.15 -10.20
CA GLU A 79 9.13 14.26 -9.22
C GLU A 79 9.32 12.85 -9.80
N LEU A 80 8.35 12.38 -10.58
CA LEU A 80 8.40 11.08 -11.23
C LEU A 80 9.43 11.05 -12.38
N ASN A 81 9.48 12.11 -13.19
CA ASN A 81 10.38 12.21 -14.34
C ASN A 81 11.86 12.19 -13.92
N LEU A 82 12.22 12.85 -12.81
CA LEU A 82 13.59 12.85 -12.28
C LEU A 82 14.10 11.47 -11.85
N LYS A 83 13.20 10.49 -11.68
CA LYS A 83 13.54 9.17 -11.15
C LYS A 83 13.61 8.08 -12.21
N VAL A 84 13.10 8.38 -13.41
CA VAL A 84 13.14 7.51 -14.58
C VAL A 84 14.29 7.90 -15.53
N LEU A 85 14.76 9.15 -15.45
CA LEU A 85 15.96 9.67 -16.14
C LEU A 85 17.25 9.29 -15.39
#